data_AF-A0AA35YWI0-F1
#
_entry.id   AF-A0AA35YWI0-F1
#
_cell.length_a   1.000
_cell.length_b   1.000
_cell.length_c   1.000
_cell.angle_alpha   90.00
_cell.angle_beta   90.00
_cell.angle_gamma   90.00
#
_symmetry.space_group_name_H-M   'P 1'
#
loop_
_entity.id
_entity.type
_entity.pdbx_description
1 polymer ?
#
loop_
_entity_poly.entity_id
_entity_poly.type
_entity_poly.pdbx_seq_one_letter_code
_entity_poly.pdbx_strand_id
1 'polypeptide(L)'
;MRRLNKNYGDPPKFSDLGGGDISRDQQTRFGLNPLKLLGCFVVCLMGLSVLFSISIILKDSSPNSIWAVADARVLDNDIASPRDFGQEDDPMESFVKHKKKLHSAGFEHEDKLLGGLLSSRLDQDSCLSRYESASYRKESPYKPSSFLISKLRRYEALHKRCGPYTESYNKTVGKLKSNGMIEEEASDCKYLIWVSFSGLGNRILTLGSAFLYALLTDRVLLIDRGVDMDDLFCEPFPEVSWLLPLDFPIYDQFKTLNQKSPECFGSIVSNNSSSSSSSSSGYVYLHLVHDYDANDKLFFCDQDQSFLKNIPWVIMKSDNYFIPSLFLMPSFEQELLTLFPDQQTVFHFLGRYLFFPRNPIWGLITRYYDSYLSQADEKIGIQVRVFDTRPGPFQYVLDQILSCSLHNNFLPEIKQNESSVTPKNQISKAVMLTSLSSGYFEKIRDMYWENPTVTGEVIQVFQPSHEGYQQTGKKMHNRKAWAEMYLLSLTDKLITSSWSTFGYVAQSLGGLNPWILSKPENETTPNPACTKAMSIEPCFHAPPFFDCKKRSGIDTGEVVPHVRHCEDMSWGLKLVNPIGVNVA
;
A
#
# COMPACT_ATOMS: atom_id res chain seq x y z
N MET A 1 -29.21 9.83 51.15
CA MET A 1 -30.18 8.98 51.90
C MET A 1 -31.60 9.42 51.54
N ARG A 2 -32.58 8.49 51.48
CA ARG A 2 -34.07 8.71 51.31
C ARG A 2 -34.49 9.47 50.03
N ARG A 3 -35.18 8.94 48.99
CA ARG A 3 -36.23 7.88 48.82
C ARG A 3 -37.55 8.28 49.53
N LEU A 4 -38.77 8.28 48.95
CA LEU A 4 -39.41 7.41 47.93
C LEU A 4 -40.63 8.03 47.16
N ASN A 5 -40.76 7.67 45.87
CA ASN A 5 -41.91 7.17 45.06
C ASN A 5 -43.41 7.53 45.29
N LYS A 6 -44.13 7.69 44.15
CA LYS A 6 -45.27 6.81 43.76
C LYS A 6 -45.61 6.83 42.24
N ASN A 7 -46.02 5.67 41.69
CA ASN A 7 -46.58 5.45 40.34
C ASN A 7 -48.14 5.61 40.37
N TYR A 8 -49.00 5.35 39.37
CA TYR A 8 -49.01 4.50 38.14
C TYR A 8 -50.28 4.84 37.28
N GLY A 9 -50.28 4.62 35.96
CA GLY A 9 -51.47 4.14 35.21
C GLY A 9 -52.25 5.07 34.23
N ASP A 10 -52.22 4.71 32.94
CA ASP A 10 -53.04 5.16 31.78
C ASP A 10 -54.29 4.26 31.56
N PRO A 11 -55.14 4.37 30.49
CA PRO A 11 -55.85 5.51 29.83
C PRO A 11 -57.35 5.10 29.58
N PRO A 12 -58.01 5.17 28.38
CA PRO A 12 -58.22 6.20 27.32
C PRO A 12 -59.74 6.47 26.99
N LYS A 13 -60.07 7.43 26.08
CA LYS A 13 -60.94 7.26 24.86
C LYS A 13 -61.49 8.56 24.19
N PHE A 14 -61.11 8.75 22.92
CA PHE A 14 -61.91 8.98 21.69
C PHE A 14 -63.12 9.97 21.54
N SER A 15 -63.32 10.36 20.26
CA SER A 15 -64.52 10.91 19.57
C SER A 15 -64.96 12.36 19.87
N ASP A 16 -65.55 13.14 18.94
CA ASP A 16 -65.51 13.18 17.45
C ASP A 16 -66.32 14.42 16.94
N LEU A 17 -66.36 14.68 15.62
CA LEU A 17 -67.27 15.63 14.91
C LEU A 17 -67.04 17.15 15.20
N GLY A 18 -67.34 18.11 14.31
CA GLY A 18 -67.93 18.12 12.96
C GLY A 18 -68.68 19.45 12.74
N GLY A 19 -68.25 20.35 11.86
CA GLY A 19 -68.95 20.67 10.58
C GLY A 19 -69.70 22.03 10.63
N GLY A 20 -69.70 22.83 9.55
CA GLY A 20 -70.39 24.14 9.56
C GLY A 20 -70.20 25.04 8.32
N ASP A 21 -71.32 25.36 7.66
CA ASP A 21 -71.45 26.00 6.33
C ASP A 21 -72.34 27.27 6.41
N ILE A 22 -72.41 28.25 5.47
CA ILE A 22 -71.87 28.38 4.10
C ILE A 22 -71.76 29.87 3.65
N SER A 23 -70.92 30.17 2.65
CA SER A 23 -70.97 31.28 1.65
C SER A 23 -71.34 32.74 2.02
N ARG A 24 -70.49 33.71 1.59
CA ARG A 24 -70.92 34.70 0.58
C ARG A 24 -69.80 35.40 -0.23
N ASP A 25 -70.03 35.45 -1.55
CA ASP A 25 -69.57 36.39 -2.58
C ASP A 25 -68.13 36.40 -3.17
N GLN A 26 -68.09 36.78 -4.46
CA GLN A 26 -66.96 36.61 -5.39
C GLN A 26 -66.02 37.82 -5.47
N GLN A 27 -64.72 37.56 -5.66
CA GLN A 27 -63.86 38.45 -6.46
C GLN A 27 -62.79 37.67 -7.24
N THR A 28 -62.84 37.76 -8.56
CA THR A 28 -61.85 37.16 -9.48
C THR A 28 -60.50 37.88 -9.41
N ARG A 29 -59.45 37.16 -9.00
CA ARG A 29 -58.06 37.48 -9.34
C ARG A 29 -57.35 36.22 -9.83
N PHE A 30 -56.80 36.26 -11.03
CA PHE A 30 -55.87 35.25 -11.53
C PHE A 30 -54.53 35.35 -10.78
N GLY A 31 -54.44 34.64 -9.63
CA GLY A 31 -53.21 34.53 -8.86
C GLY A 31 -52.30 33.43 -9.41
N LEU A 32 -51.15 33.81 -9.98
CA LEU A 32 -50.08 32.86 -10.31
C LEU A 32 -49.56 32.21 -9.02
N ASN A 33 -49.81 30.90 -8.87
CA ASN A 33 -49.40 30.16 -7.69
C ASN A 33 -47.86 30.09 -7.60
N PRO A 34 -47.21 30.54 -6.51
CA PRO A 34 -45.75 30.65 -6.42
C PRO A 34 -45.02 29.32 -6.62
N LEU A 35 -45.63 28.17 -6.28
CA LEU A 35 -45.03 26.86 -6.59
C LEU A 35 -44.95 26.58 -8.10
N LYS A 36 -45.91 27.05 -8.90
CA LYS A 36 -45.84 26.93 -10.37
C LYS A 36 -44.79 27.88 -10.96
N LEU A 37 -44.63 29.06 -10.38
CA LEU A 37 -43.59 30.01 -10.79
C LEU A 37 -42.18 29.43 -10.53
N LEU A 38 -41.97 28.84 -9.35
CA LEU A 38 -40.73 28.14 -9.00
C LEU A 38 -40.46 26.94 -9.91
N GLY A 39 -41.50 26.15 -10.23
CA GLY A 39 -41.41 25.06 -11.20
C GLY A 39 -40.96 25.52 -12.59
N CYS A 40 -41.56 26.58 -13.13
CA CYS A 40 -41.11 27.18 -14.39
C CYS A 40 -39.67 27.70 -14.30
N PHE A 41 -39.26 28.30 -13.17
CA PHE A 41 -37.91 28.82 -12.99
C PHE A 41 -36.84 27.70 -13.01
N VAL A 42 -37.13 26.56 -12.37
CA VAL A 42 -36.26 25.36 -12.40
C VAL A 42 -36.19 24.78 -13.82
N VAL A 43 -37.31 24.67 -14.54
CA VAL A 43 -37.32 24.18 -15.93
C VAL A 43 -36.53 25.12 -16.86
N CYS A 44 -36.64 26.44 -16.69
CA CYS A 44 -35.83 27.42 -17.44
C CYS A 44 -34.33 27.29 -17.12
N LEU A 45 -33.95 27.08 -15.86
CA LEU A 45 -32.55 26.83 -15.47
C LEU A 45 -31.98 25.54 -16.10
N MET A 46 -32.78 24.48 -16.16
CA MET A 46 -32.39 23.23 -16.84
C MET A 46 -32.28 23.41 -18.37
N GLY A 47 -33.16 24.22 -18.98
CA GLY A 47 -33.03 24.59 -20.39
C GLY A 47 -31.76 25.40 -20.67
N LEU A 48 -31.43 26.35 -19.79
CA LEU A 48 -30.23 27.17 -19.91
C LEU A 48 -28.92 26.38 -19.75
N SER A 49 -28.86 25.39 -18.85
CA SER A 49 -27.66 24.55 -18.70
C SER A 49 -27.44 23.63 -19.90
N VAL A 50 -28.50 23.12 -20.53
CA VAL A 50 -28.42 22.37 -21.79
C VAL A 50 -27.99 23.27 -22.95
N LEU A 51 -28.56 24.47 -23.09
CA LEU A 51 -28.16 25.44 -24.12
C LEU A 51 -26.72 25.92 -23.95
N PHE A 52 -26.25 26.11 -22.72
CA PHE A 52 -24.85 26.43 -22.41
C PHE A 52 -23.92 25.26 -22.80
N SER A 53 -24.29 24.02 -22.48
CA SER A 53 -23.52 22.83 -22.85
C SER A 53 -23.42 22.65 -24.37
N ILE A 54 -24.54 22.85 -25.09
CA ILE A 54 -24.58 22.84 -26.57
C ILE A 54 -23.76 24.00 -27.14
N SER A 55 -23.76 25.17 -26.51
CA SER A 55 -22.98 26.33 -26.96
C SER A 55 -21.47 26.12 -26.80
N ILE A 56 -21.03 25.37 -25.78
CA ILE A 56 -19.62 24.96 -25.65
C ILE A 56 -19.24 23.98 -26.76
N ILE A 57 -20.06 22.94 -26.99
CA ILE A 57 -19.80 21.91 -28.02
C ILE A 57 -19.78 22.51 -29.44
N LEU A 58 -20.66 23.47 -29.73
CA LEU A 58 -20.68 24.17 -31.03
C LEU A 58 -19.57 25.21 -31.19
N LYS A 59 -19.03 25.76 -30.08
CA LYS A 59 -17.93 26.74 -30.14
C LYS A 59 -16.57 26.10 -30.44
N ASP A 60 -16.37 24.83 -30.06
CA ASP A 60 -15.18 24.05 -30.44
C ASP A 60 -15.25 23.48 -31.87
N SER A 61 -16.37 23.68 -32.60
CA SER A 61 -16.53 23.29 -34.01
C SER A 61 -16.34 24.47 -34.97
N SER A 62 -15.16 25.08 -34.95
CA SER A 62 -14.72 26.09 -35.93
C SER A 62 -13.73 25.48 -36.94
N PRO A 63 -14.09 25.30 -38.22
CA PRO A 63 -13.20 24.73 -39.23
C PRO A 63 -12.25 25.81 -39.79
N ASN A 64 -11.29 26.28 -39.00
CA ASN A 64 -10.24 27.23 -39.45
C ASN A 64 -8.98 27.22 -38.55
N SER A 65 -8.13 26.19 -38.66
CA SER A 65 -6.74 26.25 -38.16
C SER A 65 -5.71 25.42 -38.97
N ILE A 66 -6.05 25.00 -40.19
CA ILE A 66 -5.19 24.12 -41.02
C ILE A 66 -4.25 24.90 -41.98
N TRP A 67 -4.35 26.23 -42.06
CA TRP A 67 -3.66 27.05 -43.08
C TRP A 67 -2.85 28.24 -42.52
N ALA A 68 -2.10 28.04 -41.44
CA ALA A 68 -1.30 29.12 -40.81
C ALA A 68 0.10 28.71 -40.30
N VAL A 69 0.79 27.79 -40.97
CA VAL A 69 2.24 27.57 -40.81
C VAL A 69 2.90 27.41 -42.19
N ALA A 70 2.81 28.45 -43.01
CA ALA A 70 3.44 28.52 -44.33
C ALA A 70 3.69 29.99 -44.75
N ASP A 71 4.56 30.69 -44.02
CA ASP A 71 5.50 31.69 -44.59
C ASP A 71 6.34 32.36 -43.49
N ALA A 72 7.58 31.91 -43.32
CA ALA A 72 8.65 32.66 -42.65
C ALA A 72 10.00 32.28 -43.30
N ARG A 73 10.39 33.11 -44.27
CA ARG A 73 11.45 32.87 -45.27
C ARG A 73 12.85 32.65 -44.65
N VAL A 74 13.63 31.81 -45.32
CA VAL A 74 15.10 31.87 -45.33
C VAL A 74 15.55 32.07 -46.78
N LEU A 75 16.41 33.05 -47.04
CA LEU A 75 17.20 33.13 -48.27
C LEU A 75 18.45 32.27 -48.11
N ASP A 76 18.74 31.36 -49.04
CA ASP A 76 19.59 31.68 -50.19
C ASP A 76 19.65 30.49 -51.18
N ASN A 77 19.90 30.79 -52.46
CA ASN A 77 20.14 29.80 -53.51
C ASN A 77 21.65 29.64 -53.74
N ASP A 78 22.13 28.40 -53.95
CA ASP A 78 22.80 28.05 -55.21
C ASP A 78 23.11 26.53 -55.39
N ILE A 79 22.39 25.93 -56.34
CA ILE A 79 22.83 24.99 -57.39
C ILE A 79 23.90 23.90 -57.04
N ALA A 80 23.46 22.63 -56.95
CA ALA A 80 23.92 21.50 -57.80
C ALA A 80 23.13 20.18 -57.50
N SER A 81 23.15 19.22 -58.42
CA SER A 81 22.26 18.02 -58.47
C SER A 81 23.05 16.77 -58.92
N PRO A 82 22.47 15.54 -59.04
CA PRO A 82 21.83 14.68 -58.03
C PRO A 82 22.41 13.24 -57.98
N ARG A 83 22.02 12.44 -56.96
CA ARG A 83 21.97 10.94 -56.82
C ARG A 83 21.90 10.62 -55.31
N ASP A 84 21.23 9.60 -54.79
CA ASP A 84 20.38 8.54 -55.35
C ASP A 84 19.29 8.17 -54.29
N PHE A 85 18.13 7.66 -54.68
CA PHE A 85 17.04 7.32 -53.74
C PHE A 85 17.08 5.83 -53.38
N GLY A 86 17.26 5.48 -52.10
CA GLY A 86 17.27 4.05 -51.76
C GLY A 86 17.58 3.63 -50.32
N GLN A 87 16.93 4.21 -49.29
CA GLN A 87 16.66 3.46 -48.05
C GLN A 87 15.53 4.11 -47.23
N GLU A 88 14.46 3.36 -46.98
CA GLU A 88 13.53 3.66 -45.89
C GLU A 88 14.11 3.05 -44.60
N ASP A 89 14.63 3.90 -43.72
CA ASP A 89 15.09 3.46 -42.40
C ASP A 89 13.88 3.11 -41.52
N ASP A 90 13.73 1.82 -41.18
CA ASP A 90 12.72 1.36 -40.21
C ASP A 90 13.04 1.96 -38.82
N PRO A 91 12.14 2.78 -38.23
CA PRO A 91 12.35 3.37 -36.92
C PRO A 91 12.64 2.35 -35.81
N MET A 92 12.19 1.10 -35.99
CA MET A 92 12.37 0.02 -35.03
C MET A 92 13.82 -0.49 -34.98
N GLU A 93 14.55 -0.48 -36.10
CA GLU A 93 15.95 -0.97 -36.12
C GLU A 93 16.92 0.02 -35.44
N SER A 94 16.64 1.33 -35.54
CA SER A 94 17.35 2.38 -34.81
C SER A 94 17.18 2.21 -33.29
N PHE A 95 15.95 1.95 -32.83
CA PHE A 95 15.64 1.71 -31.42
C PHE A 95 16.35 0.46 -30.87
N VAL A 96 16.40 -0.63 -31.66
CA VAL A 96 17.14 -1.85 -31.32
C VAL A 96 18.65 -1.60 -31.27
N LYS A 97 19.23 -0.84 -32.20
CA LYS A 97 20.65 -0.45 -32.16
C LYS A 97 20.99 0.41 -30.94
N HIS A 98 20.12 1.35 -30.53
CA HIS A 98 20.32 2.13 -29.32
C HIS A 98 20.30 1.26 -28.06
N LYS A 99 19.34 0.33 -27.94
CA LYS A 99 19.29 -0.64 -26.82
C LYS A 99 20.55 -1.50 -26.77
N LYS A 100 21.05 -1.96 -27.93
CA LYS A 100 22.27 -2.78 -28.02
C LYS A 100 23.55 -2.01 -27.66
N LYS A 101 23.60 -0.70 -27.91
CA LYS A 101 24.74 0.16 -27.55
C LYS A 101 24.80 0.47 -26.05
N LEU A 102 23.65 0.53 -25.36
CA LEU A 102 23.57 0.70 -23.90
C LEU A 102 24.04 -0.55 -23.14
N HIS A 103 23.79 -1.75 -23.67
CA HIS A 103 24.23 -3.02 -23.05
C HIS A 103 25.72 -3.37 -23.26
N SER A 104 26.51 -2.54 -23.95
CA SER A 104 27.91 -2.85 -24.30
C SER A 104 28.95 -2.28 -23.31
N ALA A 105 28.52 -1.59 -22.25
CA ALA A 105 29.40 -1.02 -21.22
C ALA A 105 29.23 -1.78 -19.89
N GLY A 106 29.90 -2.93 -19.78
CA GLY A 106 30.24 -3.61 -18.53
C GLY A 106 29.11 -3.78 -17.49
N PHE A 107 28.25 -4.77 -17.68
CA PHE A 107 27.43 -5.34 -16.60
C PHE A 107 27.80 -6.81 -16.38
N GLU A 108 28.34 -7.10 -15.20
CA GLU A 108 28.40 -8.46 -14.66
C GLU A 108 26.98 -9.01 -14.47
N HIS A 109 26.84 -10.33 -14.32
CA HIS A 109 25.54 -11.00 -14.23
C HIS A 109 24.65 -10.39 -13.14
N GLU A 110 23.65 -9.58 -13.54
CA GLU A 110 22.60 -9.10 -12.63
C GLU A 110 21.93 -10.29 -11.95
N ASP A 111 21.92 -10.31 -10.61
CA ASP A 111 21.32 -11.39 -9.82
C ASP A 111 19.79 -11.31 -9.83
N LYS A 112 19.22 -11.77 -10.94
CA LYS A 112 17.76 -11.89 -11.17
C LYS A 112 17.04 -12.78 -10.16
N LEU A 113 17.77 -13.55 -9.33
CA LEU A 113 17.19 -14.44 -8.33
C LEU A 113 17.31 -13.90 -6.90
N LEU A 114 17.89 -12.71 -6.72
CA LEU A 114 18.00 -11.97 -5.46
C LEU A 114 18.65 -12.82 -4.35
N GLY A 115 19.84 -13.38 -4.62
CA GLY A 115 20.58 -14.26 -3.71
C GLY A 115 19.96 -15.65 -3.56
N GLY A 116 19.17 -16.09 -4.53
CA GLY A 116 18.38 -17.33 -4.46
C GLY A 116 17.06 -17.21 -3.69
N LEU A 117 16.66 -15.99 -3.28
CA LEU A 117 15.34 -15.73 -2.72
C LEU A 117 14.23 -16.18 -3.69
N LEU A 118 14.40 -15.89 -4.99
CA LEU A 118 13.45 -16.26 -6.04
C LEU A 118 13.79 -17.61 -6.68
N SER A 119 12.73 -18.32 -7.08
CA SER A 119 12.82 -19.52 -7.93
C SER A 119 12.87 -19.12 -9.41
N SER A 120 13.63 -19.85 -10.22
CA SER A 120 13.71 -19.71 -11.69
C SER A 120 12.60 -20.47 -12.44
N ARG A 121 11.63 -21.04 -11.73
CA ARG A 121 10.57 -21.91 -12.27
C ARG A 121 9.30 -21.18 -12.74
N LEU A 122 9.26 -19.85 -12.66
CA LEU A 122 8.12 -19.06 -13.13
C LEU A 122 8.40 -18.52 -14.52
N ASP A 123 7.36 -18.51 -15.35
CA ASP A 123 7.45 -17.97 -16.71
C ASP A 123 7.72 -16.46 -16.69
N GLN A 124 8.75 -16.03 -17.43
CA GLN A 124 9.21 -14.65 -17.44
C GLN A 124 8.21 -13.71 -18.11
N ASP A 125 7.56 -14.14 -19.19
CA ASP A 125 6.66 -13.29 -19.98
C ASP A 125 5.35 -13.01 -19.21
N SER A 126 4.88 -13.97 -18.41
CA SER A 126 3.73 -13.83 -17.52
C SER A 126 3.89 -12.73 -16.45
N CYS A 127 5.13 -12.44 -16.03
CA CYS A 127 5.43 -11.42 -15.02
C CYS A 127 6.84 -10.85 -15.20
N LEU A 128 6.98 -9.86 -16.08
CA LEU A 128 8.25 -9.24 -16.44
C LEU A 128 9.00 -8.68 -15.21
N SER A 129 8.27 -8.01 -14.32
CA SER A 129 8.82 -7.38 -13.10
C SER A 129 9.55 -8.35 -12.17
N ARG A 130 9.25 -9.66 -12.23
CA ARG A 130 9.89 -10.69 -11.41
C ARG A 130 11.38 -10.83 -11.65
N TYR A 131 11.82 -10.62 -12.90
CA TYR A 131 13.21 -10.82 -13.30
C TYR A 131 13.85 -9.56 -13.89
N GLU A 132 13.06 -8.63 -14.45
CA GLU A 132 13.55 -7.34 -14.94
C GLU A 132 13.79 -6.33 -13.81
N SER A 133 13.19 -6.48 -12.63
CA SER A 133 13.40 -5.54 -11.53
C SER A 133 14.83 -5.51 -10.99
N ALA A 134 15.66 -6.51 -11.29
CA ALA A 134 17.09 -6.49 -11.01
C ALA A 134 17.81 -5.35 -11.76
N SER A 135 17.43 -5.07 -13.00
CA SER A 135 18.05 -4.02 -13.85
C SER A 135 17.67 -2.59 -13.43
N TYR A 136 16.63 -2.43 -12.61
CA TYR A 136 16.14 -1.15 -12.10
C TYR A 136 16.55 -0.89 -10.64
N ARG A 137 17.13 -1.88 -9.96
CA ARG A 137 17.46 -1.82 -8.53
C ARG A 137 18.97 -1.86 -8.33
N LYS A 138 19.47 -1.06 -7.39
CA LYS A 138 20.82 -1.25 -6.86
C LYS A 138 20.93 -2.61 -6.19
N GLU A 139 22.15 -3.17 -6.19
CA GLU A 139 22.41 -4.39 -5.44
C GLU A 139 22.09 -4.16 -3.96
N SER A 140 21.35 -5.09 -3.37
CA SER A 140 21.02 -5.01 -1.95
C SER A 140 22.20 -5.51 -1.10
N PRO A 141 22.59 -4.78 -0.04
CA PRO A 141 23.58 -5.24 0.92
C PRO A 141 23.07 -6.43 1.75
N TYR A 142 21.75 -6.62 1.83
CA TYR A 142 21.12 -7.69 2.58
C TYR A 142 21.05 -8.97 1.73
N LYS A 143 21.69 -10.05 2.20
CA LYS A 143 21.63 -11.38 1.59
C LYS A 143 20.72 -12.30 2.39
N PRO A 144 19.78 -13.04 1.76
CA PRO A 144 18.90 -13.96 2.47
C PRO A 144 19.69 -15.13 3.07
N SER A 145 19.25 -15.62 4.24
CA SER A 145 19.87 -16.81 4.83
C SER A 145 19.59 -18.06 4.00
N SER A 146 20.52 -19.02 3.98
CA SER A 146 20.32 -20.32 3.34
C SER A 146 19.13 -21.08 3.94
N PHE A 147 18.85 -20.86 5.23
CA PHE A 147 17.70 -21.43 5.92
C PHE A 147 16.37 -20.82 5.43
N LEU A 148 16.31 -19.50 5.22
CA LEU A 148 15.16 -18.82 4.61
C LEU A 148 14.92 -19.34 3.18
N ILE A 149 15.95 -19.39 2.35
CA ILE A 149 15.85 -19.95 0.98
C ILE A 149 15.28 -21.37 1.03
N SER A 150 15.81 -22.23 1.91
CA SER A 150 15.32 -23.60 2.10
C SER A 150 13.86 -23.66 2.59
N LYS A 151 13.46 -22.81 3.55
CA LYS A 151 12.07 -22.73 4.02
C LYS A 151 11.11 -22.26 2.91
N LEU A 152 11.52 -21.30 2.07
CA LEU A 152 10.73 -20.86 0.91
C LEU A 152 10.56 -21.97 -0.14
N ARG A 153 11.64 -22.69 -0.51
CA ARG A 153 11.53 -23.84 -1.43
C ARG A 153 10.66 -24.97 -0.87
N ARG A 154 10.71 -25.22 0.45
CA ARG A 154 9.81 -26.17 1.14
C ARG A 154 8.35 -25.68 1.12
N TYR A 155 8.12 -24.38 1.32
CA TYR A 155 6.79 -23.79 1.21
C TYR A 155 6.22 -23.91 -0.21
N GLU A 156 7.02 -23.64 -1.26
CA GLU A 156 6.61 -23.83 -2.65
C GLU A 156 6.14 -25.28 -2.91
N ALA A 157 6.86 -26.27 -2.37
CA ALA A 157 6.48 -27.69 -2.46
C ALA A 157 5.20 -28.02 -1.67
N LEU A 158 5.02 -27.43 -0.47
CA LEU A 158 3.79 -27.55 0.32
C LEU A 158 2.60 -26.97 -0.44
N HIS A 159 2.75 -25.76 -1.00
CA HIS A 159 1.70 -25.10 -1.77
C HIS A 159 1.39 -25.85 -3.06
N LYS A 160 2.38 -26.46 -3.72
CA LYS A 160 2.14 -27.32 -4.89
C LYS A 160 1.31 -28.57 -4.55
N ARG A 161 1.56 -29.19 -3.39
CA ARG A 161 0.85 -30.38 -2.92
C ARG A 161 -0.57 -30.09 -2.41
N CYS A 162 -0.74 -28.97 -1.72
CA CYS A 162 -1.94 -28.62 -0.96
C CYS A 162 -2.71 -27.43 -1.55
N GLY A 163 -2.30 -26.87 -2.69
CA GLY A 163 -2.89 -25.65 -3.27
C GLY A 163 -4.32 -25.83 -3.78
N PRO A 164 -4.96 -24.75 -4.26
CA PRO A 164 -6.33 -24.77 -4.77
C PRO A 164 -6.61 -25.91 -5.76
N TYR A 165 -7.77 -26.55 -5.61
CA TYR A 165 -8.27 -27.66 -6.43
C TYR A 165 -7.44 -28.95 -6.46
N THR A 166 -6.33 -29.05 -5.70
CA THR A 166 -5.63 -30.32 -5.47
C THR A 166 -6.54 -31.33 -4.76
N GLU A 167 -6.23 -32.63 -4.85
CA GLU A 167 -6.97 -33.68 -4.14
C GLU A 167 -7.03 -33.39 -2.63
N SER A 168 -5.89 -33.03 -2.03
CA SER A 168 -5.79 -32.70 -0.60
C SER A 168 -6.56 -31.43 -0.22
N TYR A 169 -6.65 -30.43 -1.11
CA TYR A 169 -7.51 -29.26 -0.92
C TYR A 169 -8.99 -29.63 -0.96
N ASN A 170 -9.41 -30.40 -1.96
CA ASN A 170 -10.80 -30.81 -2.13
C ASN A 170 -11.29 -31.66 -0.93
N LYS A 171 -10.44 -32.56 -0.39
CA LYS A 171 -10.72 -33.28 0.86
C LYS A 171 -10.91 -32.33 2.06
N THR A 172 -10.00 -31.37 2.28
CA THR A 172 -10.14 -30.43 3.42
C THR A 172 -11.33 -29.47 3.24
N VAL A 173 -11.73 -29.15 2.01
CA VAL A 173 -12.97 -28.40 1.71
C VAL A 173 -14.22 -29.25 1.92
N GLY A 174 -14.19 -30.55 1.59
CA GLY A 174 -15.27 -31.50 1.86
C GLY A 174 -15.64 -31.53 3.34
N LYS A 175 -14.64 -31.69 4.22
CA LYS A 175 -14.81 -31.66 5.68
C LYS A 175 -15.38 -30.35 6.22
N LEU A 176 -15.02 -29.22 5.60
CA LEU A 176 -15.58 -27.91 5.94
C LEU A 176 -17.06 -27.83 5.58
N LYS A 177 -17.46 -28.33 4.39
CA LYS A 177 -18.87 -28.41 3.98
C LYS A 177 -19.71 -29.33 4.87
N SER A 178 -19.10 -30.37 5.44
CA SER A 178 -19.79 -31.35 6.29
C SER A 178 -19.74 -31.03 7.80
N ASN A 179 -19.24 -29.86 8.21
CA ASN A 179 -18.97 -29.51 9.63
C ASN A 179 -18.25 -30.64 10.41
N GLY A 180 -17.30 -31.33 9.76
CA GLY A 180 -16.59 -32.46 10.36
C GLY A 180 -17.40 -33.73 10.63
N MET A 181 -18.67 -33.82 10.21
CA MET A 181 -19.56 -34.98 10.45
C MET A 181 -19.23 -36.24 9.62
N ILE A 182 -18.28 -36.17 8.68
CA ILE A 182 -17.86 -37.31 7.85
C ILE A 182 -16.41 -37.66 8.22
N GLU A 183 -16.21 -38.90 8.66
CA GLU A 183 -14.89 -39.49 8.92
C GLU A 183 -14.15 -39.83 7.61
N GLU A 184 -13.91 -38.84 6.76
CA GLU A 184 -12.87 -38.95 5.73
C GLU A 184 -11.48 -38.95 6.39
N GLU A 185 -10.47 -39.54 5.75
CA GLU A 185 -9.09 -39.53 6.24
C GLU A 185 -8.57 -38.10 6.48
N ALA A 186 -7.73 -37.91 7.49
CA ALA A 186 -7.13 -36.62 7.78
C ALA A 186 -6.24 -36.17 6.61
N SER A 187 -6.54 -35.00 6.03
CA SER A 187 -5.65 -34.34 5.09
C SER A 187 -4.54 -33.64 5.87
N ASP A 188 -3.28 -33.93 5.56
CA ASP A 188 -2.11 -33.28 6.18
C ASP A 188 -2.02 -31.76 5.88
N CYS A 189 -2.88 -31.25 5.00
CA CYS A 189 -2.89 -29.87 4.56
C CYS A 189 -3.71 -28.96 5.49
N LYS A 190 -3.01 -27.99 6.09
CA LYS A 190 -3.58 -26.89 6.87
C LYS A 190 -3.48 -25.58 6.09
N TYR A 191 -4.41 -24.66 6.34
CA TYR A 191 -4.60 -23.44 5.56
C TYR A 191 -4.69 -22.20 6.44
N LEU A 192 -4.17 -21.09 5.92
CA LEU A 192 -4.38 -19.75 6.41
C LEU A 192 -5.03 -18.94 5.27
N ILE A 193 -6.25 -18.45 5.48
CA ILE A 193 -6.94 -17.56 4.56
C ILE A 193 -6.74 -16.13 5.04
N TRP A 194 -6.03 -15.32 4.25
CA TRP A 194 -5.95 -13.88 4.49
C TRP A 194 -7.12 -13.17 3.78
N VAL A 195 -7.84 -12.30 4.50
CA VAL A 195 -9.01 -11.56 4.01
C VAL A 195 -8.61 -10.16 3.55
N SER A 196 -8.99 -9.75 2.33
CA SER A 196 -8.58 -8.45 1.77
C SER A 196 -9.31 -7.29 2.46
N PHE A 197 -8.59 -6.58 3.33
CA PHE A 197 -9.15 -5.52 4.18
C PHE A 197 -8.23 -4.28 4.23
N SER A 198 -8.81 -3.09 4.42
CA SER A 198 -8.11 -1.80 4.54
C SER A 198 -7.37 -1.31 3.27
N GLY A 199 -6.57 -0.24 3.40
CA GLY A 199 -5.85 0.41 2.31
C GLY A 199 -4.67 -0.42 1.77
N LEU A 200 -4.16 -0.07 0.57
CA LEU A 200 -3.13 -0.87 -0.13
C LEU A 200 -1.86 -1.11 0.72
N GLY A 201 -1.30 -0.08 1.35
CA GLY A 201 -0.09 -0.24 2.19
C GLY A 201 -0.31 -1.26 3.32
N ASN A 202 -1.44 -1.15 4.03
CA ASN A 202 -1.83 -2.08 5.08
C ASN A 202 -1.98 -3.50 4.53
N ARG A 203 -2.62 -3.69 3.36
CA ARG A 203 -2.80 -5.01 2.74
C ARG A 203 -1.48 -5.69 2.41
N ILE A 204 -0.50 -4.96 1.87
CA ILE A 204 0.82 -5.53 1.54
C ILE A 204 1.56 -5.94 2.83
N LEU A 205 1.55 -5.09 3.86
CA LEU A 205 2.18 -5.38 5.16
C LEU A 205 1.53 -6.56 5.88
N THR A 206 0.19 -6.64 5.91
CA THR A 206 -0.52 -7.73 6.61
C THR A 206 -0.44 -9.04 5.86
N LEU A 207 -0.39 -9.01 4.52
CA LEU A 207 -0.19 -10.20 3.73
C LEU A 207 1.23 -10.77 3.90
N GLY A 208 2.26 -9.92 4.01
CA GLY A 208 3.61 -10.35 4.41
C GLY A 208 3.64 -10.95 5.83
N SER A 209 2.90 -10.35 6.76
CA SER A 209 2.77 -10.85 8.14
C SER A 209 2.06 -12.20 8.21
N ALA A 210 0.96 -12.36 7.46
CA ALA A 210 0.23 -13.61 7.32
C ALA A 210 1.08 -14.70 6.65
N PHE A 211 1.87 -14.35 5.64
CA PHE A 211 2.80 -15.29 5.00
C PHE A 211 3.87 -15.78 5.98
N LEU A 212 4.46 -14.92 6.81
CA LEU A 212 5.39 -15.38 7.84
C LEU A 212 4.71 -16.33 8.84
N TYR A 213 3.50 -16.01 9.31
CA TYR A 213 2.74 -16.90 10.18
C TYR A 213 2.44 -18.25 9.51
N ALA A 214 2.16 -18.26 8.20
CA ALA A 214 1.97 -19.48 7.42
C ALA A 214 3.26 -20.33 7.32
N LEU A 215 4.43 -19.69 7.17
CA LEU A 215 5.73 -20.38 7.24
C LEU A 215 5.97 -21.00 8.63
N LEU A 216 5.70 -20.27 9.71
CA LEU A 216 5.94 -20.73 11.09
C LEU A 216 4.96 -21.81 11.57
N THR A 217 3.82 -21.98 10.89
CA THR A 217 2.78 -22.95 11.28
C THR A 217 2.56 -24.08 10.28
N ASP A 218 3.41 -24.15 9.25
CA ASP A 218 3.34 -25.04 8.08
C ASP A 218 1.92 -25.08 7.48
N ARG A 219 1.41 -23.89 7.13
CA ARG A 219 0.11 -23.68 6.47
C ARG A 219 0.29 -23.21 5.04
N VAL A 220 -0.63 -23.60 4.16
CA VAL A 220 -0.82 -22.96 2.85
C VAL A 220 -1.50 -21.60 3.06
N LEU A 221 -0.87 -20.52 2.60
CA LEU A 221 -1.51 -19.21 2.54
C LEU A 221 -2.40 -19.13 1.29
N LEU A 222 -3.69 -18.89 1.48
CA LEU A 222 -4.64 -18.54 0.42
C LEU A 222 -5.11 -17.10 0.63
N ILE A 223 -5.23 -16.31 -0.44
CA ILE A 223 -5.61 -14.91 -0.34
C ILE A 223 -7.00 -14.68 -0.92
N ASP A 224 -7.86 -14.03 -0.15
CA ASP A 224 -9.03 -13.37 -0.69
C ASP A 224 -8.57 -12.29 -1.69
N ARG A 225 -8.98 -12.43 -2.95
CA ARG A 225 -8.59 -11.50 -4.02
C ARG A 225 -9.18 -10.10 -3.85
N GLY A 226 -10.25 -9.96 -3.06
CA GLY A 226 -10.97 -8.70 -2.89
C GLY A 226 -11.43 -8.13 -4.24
N VAL A 227 -11.11 -6.85 -4.47
CA VAL A 227 -11.47 -6.14 -5.73
C VAL A 227 -10.36 -6.22 -6.78
N ASP A 228 -9.10 -6.40 -6.37
CA ASP A 228 -7.93 -6.01 -7.18
C ASP A 228 -6.61 -6.73 -6.85
N MET A 229 -6.52 -7.70 -5.92
CA MET A 229 -5.23 -8.35 -5.62
C MET A 229 -4.68 -9.11 -6.84
N ASP A 230 -5.57 -9.71 -7.63
CA ASP A 230 -5.28 -10.36 -8.91
C ASP A 230 -5.09 -9.37 -10.08
N ASP A 231 -5.29 -8.07 -9.86
CA ASP A 231 -4.99 -7.00 -10.80
C ASP A 231 -3.62 -6.36 -10.52
N LEU A 232 -3.22 -6.34 -9.25
CA LEU A 232 -2.00 -5.70 -8.75
C LEU A 232 -0.77 -6.61 -8.81
N PHE A 233 -0.91 -7.87 -8.38
CA PHE A 233 0.23 -8.75 -8.12
C PHE A 233 0.29 -9.96 -9.06
N CYS A 234 1.50 -10.37 -9.42
CA CYS A 234 1.76 -11.67 -10.06
C CYS A 234 1.57 -12.83 -9.06
N GLU A 235 1.51 -14.05 -9.57
CA GLU A 235 1.59 -15.25 -8.73
C GLU A 235 3.01 -15.38 -8.12
N PRO A 236 3.16 -15.53 -6.80
CA PRO A 236 4.47 -15.62 -6.16
C PRO A 236 5.06 -17.03 -6.14
N PHE A 237 4.23 -18.07 -6.32
CA PHE A 237 4.60 -19.47 -6.16
C PHE A 237 4.61 -20.20 -7.53
N PRO A 238 5.65 -21.00 -7.86
CA PRO A 238 5.70 -21.69 -9.15
C PRO A 238 4.55 -22.69 -9.35
N GLU A 239 3.97 -22.69 -10.56
CA GLU A 239 3.00 -23.68 -11.06
C GLU A 239 1.63 -23.71 -10.34
N VAL A 240 1.38 -22.86 -9.34
CA VAL A 240 0.14 -22.83 -8.55
C VAL A 240 -0.31 -21.41 -8.21
N SER A 241 -1.60 -21.23 -7.93
CA SER A 241 -2.16 -19.93 -7.53
C SER A 241 -2.29 -19.82 -6.01
N TRP A 242 -1.92 -18.66 -5.46
CA TRP A 242 -2.24 -18.29 -4.07
C TRP A 242 -3.66 -17.75 -3.88
N LEU A 243 -4.42 -17.51 -4.96
CA LEU A 243 -5.75 -16.94 -4.87
C LEU A 243 -6.74 -17.96 -4.31
N LEU A 244 -7.55 -17.54 -3.34
CA LEU A 244 -8.67 -18.33 -2.88
C LEU A 244 -9.67 -18.55 -4.04
N PRO A 245 -10.14 -19.79 -4.25
CA PRO A 245 -11.25 -20.08 -5.15
C PRO A 245 -12.53 -19.30 -4.82
N LEU A 246 -13.25 -18.87 -5.85
CA LEU A 246 -14.49 -18.09 -5.70
C LEU A 246 -15.69 -18.96 -5.26
N ASP A 247 -15.58 -20.28 -5.41
CA ASP A 247 -16.54 -21.29 -4.96
C ASP A 247 -16.24 -21.82 -3.54
N PHE A 248 -15.33 -21.16 -2.81
CA PHE A 248 -15.00 -21.54 -1.43
C PHE A 248 -16.23 -21.41 -0.50
N PRO A 249 -16.56 -22.42 0.34
CA PRO A 249 -17.94 -22.59 0.85
C PRO A 249 -18.46 -21.48 1.77
N ILE A 250 -17.55 -20.73 2.39
CA ILE A 250 -17.86 -19.69 3.38
C ILE A 250 -17.33 -18.30 2.94
N TYR A 251 -16.99 -18.14 1.66
CA TYR A 251 -16.40 -16.91 1.11
C TYR A 251 -17.23 -15.66 1.45
N ASP A 252 -18.55 -15.71 1.30
CA ASP A 252 -19.45 -14.59 1.58
C ASP A 252 -19.48 -14.18 3.08
N GLN A 253 -19.16 -15.09 3.99
CA GLN A 253 -19.17 -14.84 5.43
C GLN A 253 -18.01 -13.94 5.86
N PHE A 254 -16.95 -13.79 5.06
CA PHE A 254 -15.79 -12.96 5.43
C PHE A 254 -16.16 -11.50 5.70
N LYS A 255 -17.23 -11.01 5.07
CA LYS A 255 -17.77 -9.65 5.28
C LYS A 255 -18.44 -9.49 6.64
N THR A 256 -19.04 -10.55 7.18
CA THR A 256 -19.78 -10.53 8.47
C THR A 256 -18.92 -10.94 9.67
N LEU A 257 -17.84 -11.70 9.45
CA LEU A 257 -16.90 -12.11 10.52
C LEU A 257 -16.32 -10.89 11.28
N ASN A 258 -16.53 -10.87 12.60
CA ASN A 258 -16.11 -9.82 13.52
C ASN A 258 -15.84 -10.40 14.93
N GLN A 259 -15.45 -9.56 15.89
CA GLN A 259 -15.08 -9.97 17.26
C GLN A 259 -16.17 -10.80 17.97
N LYS A 260 -17.44 -10.54 17.65
CA LYS A 260 -18.63 -11.20 18.25
C LYS A 260 -19.04 -12.49 17.53
N SER A 261 -18.35 -12.88 16.44
CA SER A 261 -18.60 -14.16 15.78
C SER A 261 -18.20 -15.31 16.71
N PRO A 262 -18.99 -16.38 16.84
CA PRO A 262 -18.67 -17.50 17.73
C PRO A 262 -17.39 -18.25 17.30
N GLU A 263 -17.01 -18.17 16.03
CA GLU A 263 -15.74 -18.70 15.52
C GLU A 263 -14.54 -17.75 15.75
N CYS A 264 -14.77 -16.55 16.29
CA CYS A 264 -13.68 -15.61 16.58
C CYS A 264 -12.82 -16.12 17.73
N PHE A 265 -11.51 -16.09 17.56
CA PHE A 265 -10.53 -16.54 18.54
C PHE A 265 -10.73 -15.87 19.91
N GLY A 266 -10.91 -14.55 19.98
CA GLY A 266 -11.19 -13.85 21.23
C GLY A 266 -12.45 -14.36 21.94
N SER A 267 -13.53 -14.60 21.19
CA SER A 267 -14.78 -15.19 21.71
C SER A 267 -14.61 -16.65 22.17
N ILE A 268 -13.82 -17.46 21.46
CA ILE A 268 -13.52 -18.85 21.86
C ILE A 268 -12.69 -18.86 23.16
N VAL A 269 -11.69 -17.99 23.27
CA VAL A 269 -10.82 -17.91 24.46
C VAL A 269 -11.57 -17.37 25.68
N SER A 270 -12.42 -16.34 25.52
CA SER A 270 -13.24 -15.85 26.64
C SER A 270 -14.21 -16.93 27.15
N ASN A 271 -14.83 -17.68 26.24
CA ASN A 271 -15.86 -18.67 26.57
C ASN A 271 -15.27 -19.99 27.13
N ASN A 272 -14.04 -20.37 26.77
CA ASN A 272 -13.40 -21.59 27.28
C ASN A 272 -13.04 -21.58 28.78
N SER A 273 -13.31 -20.47 29.47
CA SER A 273 -13.53 -20.46 30.94
C SER A 273 -14.62 -21.46 31.39
N SER A 274 -15.50 -21.86 30.45
CA SER A 274 -16.67 -22.71 30.63
C SER A 274 -16.64 -23.88 29.63
N SER A 275 -15.83 -24.90 29.92
CA SER A 275 -15.86 -26.26 29.34
C SER A 275 -16.19 -26.44 27.84
N SER A 276 -15.17 -26.84 27.07
CA SER A 276 -15.30 -27.68 25.87
C SER A 276 -16.21 -27.15 24.74
N SER A 277 -15.95 -25.95 24.23
CA SER A 277 -16.49 -25.50 22.93
C SER A 277 -15.37 -25.35 21.89
N SER A 278 -14.78 -26.49 21.49
CA SER A 278 -14.03 -26.56 20.24
C SER A 278 -14.95 -26.16 19.09
N SER A 279 -14.58 -25.15 18.30
CA SER A 279 -15.35 -24.66 17.14
C SER A 279 -15.82 -25.82 16.26
N SER A 280 -17.12 -26.14 16.33
CA SER A 280 -17.77 -27.16 15.50
C SER A 280 -17.83 -26.76 14.02
N SER A 281 -17.51 -25.51 13.70
CA SER A 281 -17.54 -24.94 12.35
C SER A 281 -16.35 -25.38 11.48
N GLY A 282 -15.37 -26.11 12.02
CA GLY A 282 -14.20 -26.61 11.27
C GLY A 282 -13.17 -25.54 10.87
N TYR A 283 -13.40 -24.29 11.28
CA TYR A 283 -12.48 -23.15 11.12
C TYR A 283 -12.45 -22.28 12.38
N VAL A 284 -11.45 -21.39 12.44
CA VAL A 284 -11.33 -20.31 13.43
C VAL A 284 -11.06 -18.99 12.72
N TYR A 285 -11.68 -17.92 13.18
CA TYR A 285 -11.48 -16.56 12.71
C TYR A 285 -10.55 -15.78 13.65
N LEU A 286 -9.50 -15.17 13.10
CA LEU A 286 -8.58 -14.28 13.79
C LEU A 286 -8.92 -12.83 13.44
N HIS A 287 -9.44 -12.11 14.42
CA HIS A 287 -9.68 -10.68 14.34
C HIS A 287 -8.42 -9.92 14.80
N LEU A 288 -7.55 -9.57 13.86
CA LEU A 288 -6.27 -8.86 14.11
C LEU A 288 -6.27 -7.46 13.45
N VAL A 289 -7.45 -6.84 13.38
CA VAL A 289 -7.63 -5.44 12.98
C VAL A 289 -7.24 -4.53 14.15
N HIS A 290 -6.85 -3.28 13.91
CA HIS A 290 -6.42 -2.34 14.95
C HIS A 290 -7.42 -2.14 16.13
N ASP A 291 -8.72 -2.42 15.94
CA ASP A 291 -9.78 -2.32 16.94
C ASP A 291 -9.97 -3.59 17.80
N TYR A 292 -9.14 -4.61 17.60
CA TYR A 292 -9.15 -5.89 18.33
C TYR A 292 -8.98 -5.78 19.86
N ASP A 293 -9.67 -6.67 20.58
CA ASP A 293 -9.81 -6.62 22.03
C ASP A 293 -8.66 -7.31 22.80
N ALA A 294 -8.79 -7.41 24.13
CA ALA A 294 -7.78 -8.06 24.97
C ALA A 294 -7.72 -9.59 24.80
N ASN A 295 -8.82 -10.24 24.39
CA ASN A 295 -8.89 -11.67 24.15
C ASN A 295 -8.34 -12.02 22.76
N ASP A 296 -8.66 -11.22 21.74
CA ASP A 296 -8.07 -11.33 20.41
C ASP A 296 -6.53 -11.21 20.47
N LYS A 297 -6.01 -10.30 21.32
CA LYS A 297 -4.57 -10.12 21.59
C LYS A 297 -3.88 -11.36 22.18
N LEU A 298 -4.61 -12.30 22.78
CA LEU A 298 -4.05 -13.58 23.23
C LEU A 298 -3.61 -14.47 22.05
N PHE A 299 -3.90 -14.10 20.80
CA PHE A 299 -3.26 -14.67 19.61
C PHE A 299 -1.73 -14.60 19.67
N PHE A 300 -1.14 -13.63 20.38
CA PHE A 300 0.32 -13.54 20.56
C PHE A 300 0.84 -14.33 21.78
N CYS A 301 0.03 -15.22 22.35
CA CYS A 301 0.42 -16.11 23.44
C CYS A 301 0.49 -17.57 22.96
N ASP A 302 1.60 -18.27 23.29
CA ASP A 302 1.82 -19.68 22.90
C ASP A 302 0.73 -20.63 23.43
N GLN A 303 0.29 -20.40 24.67
CA GLN A 303 -0.67 -21.26 25.37
C GLN A 303 -2.05 -21.16 24.70
N ASP A 304 -2.54 -19.95 24.53
CA ASP A 304 -3.88 -19.62 24.08
C ASP A 304 -4.08 -19.97 22.59
N GLN A 305 -3.05 -19.79 21.76
CA GLN A 305 -3.11 -20.18 20.34
C GLN A 305 -2.79 -21.65 20.07
N SER A 306 -2.33 -22.41 21.06
CA SER A 306 -1.81 -23.77 20.85
C SER A 306 -2.79 -24.71 20.13
N PHE A 307 -4.10 -24.56 20.38
CA PHE A 307 -5.14 -25.35 19.72
C PHE A 307 -5.23 -25.09 18.21
N LEU A 308 -4.84 -23.89 17.73
CA LEU A 308 -4.82 -23.57 16.31
C LEU A 308 -3.92 -24.51 15.52
N LYS A 309 -2.91 -25.15 16.13
CA LYS A 309 -2.02 -26.11 15.46
C LYS A 309 -2.77 -27.25 14.76
N ASN A 310 -3.92 -27.65 15.31
CA ASN A 310 -4.75 -28.77 14.83
C ASN A 310 -5.96 -28.33 13.99
N ILE A 311 -6.26 -27.03 13.91
CA ILE A 311 -7.40 -26.52 13.14
C ILE A 311 -7.03 -26.46 11.65
N PRO A 312 -7.75 -27.13 10.73
CA PRO A 312 -7.40 -27.12 9.31
C PRO A 312 -7.50 -25.73 8.68
N TRP A 313 -8.57 -24.98 8.98
CA TRP A 313 -8.85 -23.67 8.38
C TRP A 313 -8.72 -22.53 9.41
N VAL A 314 -7.79 -21.61 9.19
CA VAL A 314 -7.70 -20.36 9.96
C VAL A 314 -7.96 -19.20 9.01
N ILE A 315 -8.91 -18.33 9.34
CA ILE A 315 -9.27 -17.14 8.55
C ILE A 315 -8.74 -15.91 9.30
N MET A 316 -8.00 -15.03 8.65
CA MET A 316 -7.34 -13.89 9.27
C MET A 316 -7.75 -12.58 8.57
N LYS A 317 -8.21 -11.60 9.35
CA LYS A 317 -8.47 -10.23 8.89
C LYS A 317 -7.61 -9.29 9.72
N SER A 318 -6.77 -8.51 9.07
CA SER A 318 -5.82 -7.60 9.72
C SER A 318 -5.46 -6.42 8.82
N ASP A 319 -5.17 -5.28 9.44
CA ASP A 319 -4.58 -4.09 8.83
C ASP A 319 -3.25 -3.65 9.47
N ASN A 320 -2.65 -4.51 10.31
CA ASN A 320 -1.40 -4.27 11.03
C ASN A 320 -0.21 -5.14 10.54
N TYR A 321 0.99 -4.57 10.59
CA TYR A 321 2.25 -5.31 10.44
C TYR A 321 2.62 -6.03 11.74
N PHE A 322 2.04 -7.21 12.01
CA PHE A 322 2.13 -7.84 13.33
C PHE A 322 3.40 -8.67 13.59
N ILE A 323 4.34 -8.71 12.65
CA ILE A 323 5.59 -9.49 12.75
C ILE A 323 6.41 -9.24 14.03
N PRO A 324 6.59 -7.99 14.54
CA PRO A 324 7.40 -7.75 15.73
C PRO A 324 6.95 -8.53 16.97
N SER A 325 5.64 -8.78 17.12
CA SER A 325 5.12 -9.58 18.24
C SER A 325 5.24 -11.09 18.04
N LEU A 326 5.49 -11.58 16.82
CA LEU A 326 5.85 -12.98 16.60
C LEU A 326 7.27 -13.29 17.12
N PHE A 327 8.18 -12.31 17.09
CA PHE A 327 9.53 -12.43 17.69
C PHE A 327 9.48 -12.48 19.22
N LEU A 328 8.41 -12.00 19.84
CA LEU A 328 8.19 -12.09 21.29
C LEU A 328 7.58 -13.43 21.75
N MET A 329 7.27 -14.34 20.81
CA MET A 329 6.71 -15.65 21.11
C MET A 329 7.80 -16.73 21.24
N PRO A 330 7.97 -17.35 22.42
CA PRO A 330 8.98 -18.40 22.63
C PRO A 330 8.88 -19.58 21.65
N SER A 331 7.69 -19.94 21.16
CA SER A 331 7.56 -21.04 20.20
C SER A 331 8.03 -20.73 18.77
N PHE A 332 8.24 -19.45 18.42
CA PHE A 332 8.71 -19.02 17.10
C PHE A 332 10.11 -18.39 17.11
N GLU A 333 10.57 -17.86 18.26
CA GLU A 333 11.83 -17.14 18.42
C GLU A 333 13.03 -17.82 17.73
N GLN A 334 13.30 -19.10 18.02
CA GLN A 334 14.44 -19.83 17.44
C GLN A 334 14.36 -19.98 15.91
N GLU A 335 13.17 -20.26 15.35
CA GLU A 335 13.02 -20.38 13.89
C GLU A 335 13.16 -19.00 13.23
N LEU A 336 12.60 -17.95 13.83
CA LEU A 336 12.69 -16.57 13.36
C LEU A 336 14.13 -16.05 13.33
N LEU A 337 14.90 -16.25 14.40
CA LEU A 337 16.32 -15.86 14.45
C LEU A 337 17.19 -16.64 13.45
N THR A 338 16.79 -17.88 13.10
CA THR A 338 17.48 -18.69 12.08
C THR A 338 17.10 -18.29 10.65
N LEU A 339 15.83 -17.93 10.42
CA LEU A 339 15.36 -17.38 9.14
C LEU A 339 15.98 -16.00 8.86
N PHE A 340 16.03 -15.14 9.88
CA PHE A 340 16.45 -13.74 9.78
C PHE A 340 17.56 -13.40 10.80
N PRO A 341 18.83 -13.75 10.49
CA PRO A 341 19.97 -13.41 11.34
C PRO A 341 20.14 -11.90 11.57
N ASP A 342 19.80 -11.09 10.57
CA ASP A 342 19.56 -9.65 10.75
C ASP A 342 18.05 -9.40 10.86
N GLN A 343 17.57 -9.14 12.07
CA GLN A 343 16.13 -8.97 12.35
C GLN A 343 15.52 -7.77 11.62
N GLN A 344 16.32 -6.81 11.12
CA GLN A 344 15.79 -5.68 10.36
C GLN A 344 15.43 -5.99 8.89
N THR A 345 15.52 -7.24 8.46
CA THR A 345 15.40 -7.62 7.04
C THR A 345 14.15 -8.44 6.71
N VAL A 346 13.25 -8.63 7.67
CA VAL A 346 12.12 -9.56 7.55
C VAL A 346 11.19 -9.17 6.41
N PHE A 347 10.60 -7.98 6.46
CA PHE A 347 9.70 -7.52 5.40
C PHE A 347 10.44 -7.14 4.11
N HIS A 348 11.75 -6.83 4.19
CA HIS A 348 12.59 -6.69 3.00
C HIS A 348 12.61 -7.98 2.16
N PHE A 349 12.91 -9.12 2.77
CA PHE A 349 12.94 -10.41 2.06
C PHE A 349 11.55 -10.94 1.73
N LEU A 350 10.59 -10.88 2.67
CA LEU A 350 9.23 -11.36 2.40
C LEU A 350 8.55 -10.51 1.32
N GLY A 351 8.73 -9.19 1.36
CA GLY A 351 8.17 -8.27 0.38
C GLY A 351 8.73 -8.47 -1.02
N ARG A 352 10.07 -8.62 -1.14
CA ARG A 352 10.75 -8.90 -2.41
C ARG A 352 10.56 -10.33 -2.92
N TYR A 353 10.02 -11.24 -2.12
CA TYR A 353 9.62 -12.59 -2.55
C TYR A 353 8.17 -12.63 -3.06
N LEU A 354 7.25 -11.91 -2.41
CA LEU A 354 5.81 -11.95 -2.72
C LEU A 354 5.36 -10.93 -3.76
N PHE A 355 5.80 -9.67 -3.67
CA PHE A 355 5.08 -8.55 -4.28
C PHE A 355 5.73 -8.08 -5.60
N PHE A 356 5.35 -8.75 -6.69
CA PHE A 356 5.73 -8.37 -8.04
C PHE A 356 4.57 -7.69 -8.79
N PRO A 357 4.73 -6.44 -9.28
CA PRO A 357 3.71 -5.76 -10.08
C PRO A 357 3.40 -6.50 -11.38
N ARG A 358 2.11 -6.66 -11.71
CA ARG A 358 1.71 -7.18 -13.04
C ARG A 358 2.18 -6.27 -14.17
N ASN A 359 2.37 -6.84 -15.37
CA ASN A 359 2.90 -6.17 -16.55
C ASN A 359 2.29 -4.77 -16.86
N PRO A 360 0.97 -4.51 -16.71
CA PRO A 360 0.42 -3.16 -16.90
C PRO A 360 0.95 -2.11 -15.92
N ILE A 361 1.25 -2.51 -14.68
CA ILE A 361 1.79 -1.66 -13.61
C ILE A 361 3.31 -1.58 -13.73
N TRP A 362 3.96 -2.70 -14.07
CA TRP A 362 5.38 -2.70 -14.41
C TRP A 362 5.69 -1.70 -15.53
N GLY A 363 4.85 -1.64 -16.57
CA GLY A 363 4.97 -0.63 -17.63
C GLY A 363 4.76 0.82 -17.15
N LEU A 364 4.00 1.07 -16.07
CA LEU A 364 3.94 2.41 -15.46
C LEU A 364 5.26 2.75 -14.77
N ILE A 365 5.83 1.78 -14.04
CA ILE A 365 7.09 1.92 -13.30
C ILE A 365 8.25 2.16 -14.28
N THR A 366 8.46 1.28 -15.26
CA THR A 366 9.60 1.36 -16.19
C THR A 366 9.54 2.64 -17.01
N ARG A 367 8.41 2.95 -17.66
CA ARG A 367 8.28 4.19 -18.44
C ARG A 367 8.55 5.45 -17.61
N TYR A 368 8.10 5.50 -16.35
CA TYR A 368 8.35 6.65 -15.50
C TYR A 368 9.82 6.73 -15.06
N TYR A 369 10.41 5.61 -14.63
CA TYR A 369 11.82 5.56 -14.26
C TYR A 369 12.72 5.95 -15.43
N ASP A 370 12.51 5.34 -16.59
CA ASP A 370 13.31 5.56 -17.80
C ASP A 370 13.23 7.02 -18.27
N SER A 371 12.05 7.65 -18.21
CA SER A 371 11.82 9.02 -18.67
C SER A 371 12.29 10.12 -17.70
N TYR A 372 12.23 9.89 -16.39
CA TYR A 372 12.40 10.97 -15.39
C TYR A 372 13.50 10.72 -14.35
N LEU A 373 13.90 9.47 -14.11
CA LEU A 373 14.82 9.11 -13.02
C LEU A 373 16.15 8.52 -13.52
N SER A 374 16.15 7.84 -14.68
CA SER A 374 17.28 7.04 -15.17
C SER A 374 18.58 7.81 -15.39
N GLN A 375 18.49 9.09 -15.80
CA GLN A 375 19.64 9.92 -16.16
C GLN A 375 20.25 10.67 -14.96
N ALA A 376 19.64 10.61 -13.77
CA ALA A 376 20.10 11.38 -12.62
C ALA A 376 21.14 10.61 -11.80
N ASP A 377 22.24 11.31 -11.49
CA ASP A 377 23.34 10.79 -10.66
C ASP A 377 22.83 10.30 -9.29
N GLU A 378 21.94 11.09 -8.67
CA GLU A 378 21.26 10.74 -7.43
C GLU A 378 19.72 10.86 -7.55
N LYS A 379 19.00 9.88 -7.00
CA LYS A 379 17.53 9.78 -6.99
C LYS A 379 17.02 9.89 -5.57
N ILE A 380 16.09 10.80 -5.32
CA ILE A 380 15.57 11.12 -3.99
C ILE A 380 14.06 10.89 -3.97
N GLY A 381 13.59 9.99 -3.11
CA GLY A 381 12.17 9.80 -2.84
C GLY A 381 11.70 10.69 -1.70
N ILE A 382 10.59 11.40 -1.88
CA ILE A 382 9.90 12.14 -0.81
C ILE A 382 8.44 11.69 -0.75
N GLN A 383 8.13 10.87 0.25
CA GLN A 383 6.80 10.32 0.46
C GLN A 383 6.02 11.16 1.47
N VAL A 384 5.02 11.89 0.98
CA VAL A 384 4.22 12.85 1.77
C VAL A 384 2.81 12.30 2.01
N ARG A 385 2.47 12.08 3.28
CA ARG A 385 1.12 11.72 3.74
C ARG A 385 0.77 12.54 4.98
N VAL A 386 -0.14 13.50 4.81
CA VAL A 386 -0.69 14.29 5.91
C VAL A 386 -1.99 13.67 6.40
N PHE A 387 -2.09 13.36 7.69
CA PHE A 387 -3.30 12.80 8.31
C PHE A 387 -4.23 13.92 8.81
N ASP A 388 -4.73 14.72 7.88
CA ASP A 388 -5.70 15.80 8.10
C ASP A 388 -6.98 15.52 7.29
N THR A 389 -8.10 16.16 7.63
CA THR A 389 -9.37 16.06 6.90
C THR A 389 -9.47 17.06 5.75
N ARG A 390 -8.69 18.14 5.77
CA ARG A 390 -8.56 19.12 4.70
C ARG A 390 -7.53 18.63 3.66
N PRO A 391 -7.69 18.95 2.37
CA PRO A 391 -6.85 18.40 1.29
C PRO A 391 -5.40 18.93 1.24
N GLY A 392 -5.07 19.97 2.01
CA GLY A 392 -3.80 20.68 1.89
C GLY A 392 -3.62 21.37 0.52
N PRO A 393 -2.38 21.75 0.14
CA PRO A 393 -1.15 21.59 0.90
C PRO A 393 -1.15 22.49 2.14
N PHE A 394 -0.28 22.17 3.11
CA PHE A 394 -0.08 22.97 4.32
C PHE A 394 1.34 23.54 4.36
N GLN A 395 1.47 24.81 4.75
CA GLN A 395 2.77 25.48 4.79
C GLN A 395 3.71 24.82 5.80
N TYR A 396 3.24 24.49 7.01
CA TYR A 396 4.05 23.80 8.02
C TYR A 396 4.63 22.45 7.55
N VAL A 397 3.90 21.72 6.68
CA VAL A 397 4.41 20.47 6.08
C VAL A 397 5.44 20.75 4.99
N LEU A 398 5.27 21.82 4.19
CA LEU A 398 6.29 22.22 3.22
C LEU A 398 7.58 22.63 3.93
N ASP A 399 7.46 23.48 4.96
CA ASP A 399 8.59 23.96 5.76
C ASP A 399 9.31 22.78 6.43
N GLN A 400 8.55 21.76 6.87
CA GLN A 400 9.09 20.51 7.39
C GLN A 400 9.86 19.69 6.35
N ILE A 401 9.29 19.52 5.14
CA ILE A 401 9.94 18.80 4.03
C ILE A 401 11.26 19.49 3.66
N LEU A 402 11.23 20.83 3.51
CA LEU A 402 12.41 21.63 3.19
C LEU A 402 13.44 21.57 4.31
N SER A 403 13.04 21.80 5.57
CA SER A 403 13.94 21.73 6.73
C SER A 403 14.62 20.36 6.84
N CYS A 404 13.86 19.27 6.72
CA CYS A 404 14.39 17.91 6.71
C CYS A 404 15.38 17.68 5.55
N SER A 405 15.01 18.12 4.34
CA SER A 405 15.78 17.84 3.12
C SER A 405 17.08 18.63 3.05
N LEU A 406 17.06 19.92 3.45
CA LEU A 406 18.22 20.80 3.49
C LEU A 406 19.20 20.34 4.59
N HIS A 407 18.71 20.15 5.81
CA HIS A 407 19.54 19.78 6.96
C HIS A 407 20.30 18.46 6.77
N ASN A 408 19.70 17.51 6.04
CA ASN A 408 20.27 16.18 5.80
C ASN A 408 20.96 16.02 4.44
N ASN A 409 21.23 17.11 3.71
CA ASN A 409 21.89 17.10 2.40
C ASN A 409 21.20 16.20 1.35
N PHE A 410 19.87 16.15 1.39
CA PHE A 410 19.05 15.62 0.30
C PHE A 410 19.00 16.67 -0.80
N LEU A 411 18.57 17.88 -0.43
CA LEU A 411 18.43 19.01 -1.33
C LEU A 411 19.40 20.13 -0.93
N PRO A 412 19.97 20.88 -1.88
CA PRO A 412 20.85 22.00 -1.58
C PRO A 412 20.08 23.29 -1.29
N GLU A 413 20.70 24.20 -0.56
CA GLU A 413 20.22 25.57 -0.41
C GLU A 413 20.21 26.32 -1.76
N ILE A 414 19.36 27.36 -1.84
CA ILE A 414 19.22 28.22 -3.02
C ILE A 414 19.89 29.58 -2.79
N LYS A 415 20.36 30.21 -3.87
CA LYS A 415 20.86 31.58 -3.88
C LYS A 415 19.78 32.53 -4.39
N GLN A 416 19.33 33.45 -3.55
CA GLN A 416 18.43 34.52 -3.97
C GLN A 416 19.23 35.68 -4.58
N ASN A 417 18.76 36.21 -5.72
CA ASN A 417 19.25 37.44 -6.36
C ASN A 417 20.70 37.44 -6.92
N GLU A 418 21.30 36.29 -7.20
CA GLU A 418 22.59 36.22 -7.93
C GLU A 418 22.43 35.71 -9.37
N SER A 419 23.22 36.25 -10.31
CA SER A 419 23.30 35.74 -11.67
C SER A 419 24.04 34.39 -11.72
N SER A 420 23.48 33.43 -12.45
CA SER A 420 24.03 32.07 -12.52
C SER A 420 25.34 32.02 -13.30
N VAL A 421 26.40 31.52 -12.66
CA VAL A 421 27.60 31.02 -13.32
C VAL A 421 27.49 29.50 -13.36
N THR A 422 27.34 28.90 -14.54
CA THR A 422 27.22 27.44 -14.69
C THR A 422 28.60 26.78 -14.56
N PRO A 423 28.88 26.02 -13.48
CA PRO A 423 30.13 25.27 -13.40
C PRO A 423 30.13 24.10 -14.40
N LYS A 424 31.31 23.72 -14.88
CA LYS A 424 31.45 22.49 -15.69
C LYS A 424 31.43 21.27 -14.77
N ASN A 425 30.71 20.22 -15.17
CA ASN A 425 30.43 18.99 -14.42
C ASN A 425 29.54 19.21 -13.19
N GLN A 426 28.24 19.40 -13.41
CA GLN A 426 27.22 19.48 -12.35
C GLN A 426 26.68 18.09 -12.02
N ILE A 427 26.55 17.78 -10.72
CA ILE A 427 25.81 16.60 -10.25
C ILE A 427 24.31 16.88 -10.40
N SER A 428 23.57 15.91 -10.95
CA SER A 428 22.13 15.97 -11.14
C SER A 428 21.36 15.14 -10.11
N LYS A 429 20.30 15.71 -9.54
CA LYS A 429 19.41 15.05 -8.59
C LYS A 429 17.98 15.01 -9.10
N ALA A 430 17.41 13.82 -9.24
CA ALA A 430 15.98 13.64 -9.53
C ALA A 430 15.20 13.41 -8.23
N VAL A 431 14.27 14.31 -7.93
CA VAL A 431 13.44 14.30 -6.73
C VAL A 431 12.05 13.82 -7.10
N MET A 432 11.73 12.59 -6.73
CA MET A 432 10.41 12.01 -6.89
C MET A 432 9.56 12.26 -5.65
N LEU A 433 8.55 13.12 -5.77
CA LEU A 433 7.60 13.40 -4.69
C LEU A 433 6.28 12.65 -4.93
N THR A 434 5.82 11.87 -3.94
CA THR A 434 4.51 11.22 -3.96
C THR A 434 3.60 11.84 -2.90
N SER A 435 2.43 12.33 -3.31
CA SER A 435 1.46 12.99 -2.45
C SER A 435 0.07 12.93 -3.09
N LEU A 436 -0.98 12.95 -2.27
CA LEU A 436 -2.34 13.17 -2.76
C LEU A 436 -2.52 14.59 -3.33
N SER A 437 -1.82 15.58 -2.77
CA SER A 437 -1.85 16.99 -3.20
C SER A 437 -0.62 17.33 -4.05
N SER A 438 -0.82 18.06 -5.16
CA SER A 438 0.26 18.52 -6.04
C SER A 438 1.05 19.71 -5.48
N GLY A 439 0.47 20.47 -4.55
CA GLY A 439 1.04 21.75 -4.13
C GLY A 439 2.38 21.68 -3.39
N TYR A 440 2.80 20.51 -2.90
CA TYR A 440 4.16 20.30 -2.38
C TYR A 440 5.19 20.17 -3.52
N PHE A 441 4.84 19.42 -4.55
CA PHE A 441 5.65 19.27 -5.76
C PHE A 441 5.80 20.61 -6.48
N GLU A 442 4.68 21.33 -6.71
CA GLU A 442 4.67 22.63 -7.39
C GLU A 442 5.63 23.61 -6.69
N LYS A 443 5.46 23.82 -5.37
CA LYS A 443 6.32 24.77 -4.62
C LYS A 443 7.80 24.38 -4.60
N ILE A 444 8.14 23.09 -4.46
CA ILE A 444 9.56 22.66 -4.44
C ILE A 444 10.18 22.72 -5.84
N ARG A 445 9.41 22.39 -6.90
CA ARG A 445 9.83 22.56 -8.29
C ARG A 445 10.11 24.04 -8.59
N ASP A 446 9.16 24.92 -8.27
CA ASP A 446 9.26 26.34 -8.60
C ASP A 446 10.42 27.00 -7.85
N MET A 447 10.66 26.62 -6.59
CA MET A 447 11.82 27.05 -5.81
C MET A 447 13.17 26.78 -6.52
N TYR A 448 13.37 25.59 -7.10
CA TYR A 448 14.60 25.23 -7.84
C TYR A 448 14.60 25.67 -9.31
N TRP A 449 13.44 25.97 -9.87
CA TRP A 449 13.31 26.51 -11.22
C TRP A 449 13.67 28.01 -11.25
N GLU A 450 13.26 28.75 -10.23
CA GLU A 450 13.44 30.21 -10.14
C GLU A 450 14.80 30.62 -9.57
N ASN A 451 15.50 29.74 -8.85
CA ASN A 451 16.72 30.09 -8.10
C ASN A 451 17.86 29.08 -8.33
N PRO A 452 19.10 29.53 -8.59
CA PRO A 452 20.25 28.64 -8.66
C PRO A 452 20.62 28.06 -7.29
N THR A 453 21.19 26.86 -7.28
CA THR A 453 21.65 26.17 -6.07
C THR A 453 22.98 26.71 -5.58
N VAL A 454 23.19 26.74 -4.26
CA VAL A 454 24.48 27.12 -3.63
C VAL A 454 25.60 26.17 -4.04
N THR A 455 25.28 24.87 -4.18
CA THR A 455 26.22 23.80 -4.55
C THR A 455 26.52 23.72 -6.05
N GLY A 456 25.72 24.38 -6.89
CA GLY A 456 25.76 24.20 -8.35
C GLY A 456 25.17 22.87 -8.84
N GLU A 457 24.55 22.07 -7.98
CA GLU A 457 23.82 20.84 -8.35
C GLU A 457 22.54 21.18 -9.13
N VAL A 458 22.19 20.35 -10.12
CA VAL A 458 20.96 20.49 -10.91
C VAL A 458 19.84 19.67 -10.28
N ILE A 459 18.79 20.32 -9.80
CA ILE A 459 17.66 19.67 -9.14
C ILE A 459 16.48 19.60 -10.10
N GLN A 460 15.98 18.40 -10.37
CA GLN A 460 14.77 18.17 -11.14
C GLN A 460 13.72 17.51 -10.25
N VAL A 461 12.54 18.11 -10.14
CA VAL A 461 11.47 17.63 -9.26
C VAL A 461 10.36 17.06 -10.12
N PHE A 462 9.82 15.90 -9.74
CA PHE A 462 8.80 15.17 -10.47
C PHE A 462 7.74 14.57 -9.51
N GLN A 463 6.49 14.50 -9.96
CA GLN A 463 5.40 13.83 -9.26
C GLN A 463 4.65 12.89 -10.23
N PRO A 464 4.51 11.58 -9.94
CA PRO A 464 3.84 10.64 -10.85
C PRO A 464 2.32 10.85 -10.94
N SER A 465 1.66 11.15 -9.83
CA SER A 465 0.24 11.47 -9.80
C SER A 465 -0.16 12.31 -8.58
N HIS A 466 -1.37 12.89 -8.64
CA HIS A 466 -1.95 13.75 -7.61
C HIS A 466 -3.46 13.43 -7.45
N GLU A 467 -3.77 12.26 -6.89
CA GLU A 467 -5.14 11.71 -6.84
C GLU A 467 -6.13 12.51 -5.96
N GLY A 468 -5.67 13.54 -5.23
CA GLY A 468 -6.45 14.44 -4.38
C GLY A 468 -6.92 13.83 -3.06
N TYR A 469 -7.51 12.63 -3.14
CA TYR A 469 -8.00 11.87 -2.00
C TYR A 469 -7.82 10.35 -2.25
N GLN A 470 -7.79 9.58 -1.16
CA GLN A 470 -7.63 8.13 -1.23
C GLN A 470 -8.91 7.47 -1.74
N GLN A 471 -8.80 6.63 -2.77
CA GLN A 471 -9.91 5.98 -3.47
C GLN A 471 -9.77 4.44 -3.44
N THR A 472 -9.60 3.90 -2.23
CA THR A 472 -9.43 2.46 -1.98
C THR A 472 -10.50 1.63 -2.70
N GLY A 473 -10.08 0.61 -3.44
CA GLY A 473 -10.98 -0.28 -4.19
C GLY A 473 -11.22 0.16 -5.64
N LYS A 474 -10.81 1.36 -6.06
CA LYS A 474 -10.74 1.70 -7.49
C LYS A 474 -9.45 1.12 -8.09
N LYS A 475 -9.57 0.18 -9.04
CA LYS A 475 -8.43 -0.51 -9.68
C LYS A 475 -7.33 0.44 -10.14
N MET A 476 -7.67 1.45 -10.95
CA MET A 476 -6.66 2.37 -11.49
C MET A 476 -5.95 3.22 -10.41
N HIS A 477 -6.66 3.61 -9.34
CA HIS A 477 -6.07 4.31 -8.20
C HIS A 477 -5.03 3.43 -7.50
N ASN A 478 -5.40 2.18 -7.19
CA ASN A 478 -4.50 1.24 -6.53
C ASN A 478 -3.33 0.81 -7.44
N ARG A 479 -3.51 0.73 -8.78
CA ARG A 479 -2.41 0.53 -9.74
C ARG A 479 -1.37 1.66 -9.68
N LYS A 480 -1.82 2.92 -9.66
CA LYS A 480 -0.93 4.08 -9.52
C LYS A 480 -0.22 4.08 -8.17
N ALA A 481 -0.96 3.88 -7.08
CA ALA A 481 -0.39 3.79 -5.73
C ALA A 481 0.67 2.69 -5.62
N TRP A 482 0.46 1.52 -6.24
CA TRP A 482 1.45 0.45 -6.27
C TRP A 482 2.69 0.83 -7.10
N ALA A 483 2.51 1.45 -8.27
CA ALA A 483 3.62 1.96 -9.07
C ALA A 483 4.44 3.02 -8.31
N GLU A 484 3.80 3.92 -7.58
CA GLU A 484 4.45 4.94 -6.77
C GLU A 484 5.24 4.35 -5.59
N MET A 485 4.66 3.40 -4.83
CA MET A 485 5.41 2.67 -3.78
C MET A 485 6.65 1.97 -4.37
N TYR A 486 6.49 1.36 -5.56
CA TYR A 486 7.59 0.65 -6.21
C TYR A 486 8.68 1.62 -6.69
N LEU A 487 8.31 2.73 -7.32
CA LEU A 487 9.25 3.76 -7.80
C LEU A 487 10.03 4.42 -6.65
N LEU A 488 9.39 4.73 -5.53
CA LEU A 488 10.08 5.19 -4.31
C LEU A 488 11.09 4.16 -3.80
N SER A 489 10.84 2.86 -4.00
CA SER A 489 11.77 1.80 -3.63
C SER A 489 12.97 1.65 -4.59
N LEU A 490 13.05 2.47 -5.64
CA LEU A 490 14.16 2.57 -6.59
C LEU A 490 15.03 3.83 -6.38
N THR A 491 14.72 4.66 -5.38
CA THR A 491 15.51 5.86 -5.08
C THR A 491 16.75 5.53 -4.23
N ASP A 492 17.74 6.41 -4.25
CA ASP A 492 19.01 6.24 -3.54
C ASP A 492 18.90 6.69 -2.08
N LYS A 493 18.09 7.72 -1.84
CA LYS A 493 17.69 8.21 -0.51
C LYS A 493 16.16 8.31 -0.46
N LEU A 494 15.59 8.22 0.75
CA LEU A 494 14.14 8.27 0.97
C LEU A 494 13.79 9.10 2.21
N ILE A 495 12.81 9.99 2.05
CA ILE A 495 12.06 10.64 3.14
C ILE A 495 10.66 10.02 3.18
N THR A 496 10.18 9.64 4.36
CA THR A 496 8.81 9.11 4.57
C THR A 496 8.02 9.97 5.55
N SER A 497 6.69 9.84 5.56
CA SER A 497 5.82 10.48 6.54
C SER A 497 5.50 9.55 7.70
N SER A 498 5.53 10.07 8.95
CA SER A 498 5.07 9.35 10.14
C SER A 498 3.72 8.65 9.92
N TRP A 499 3.60 7.42 10.43
CA TRP A 499 2.42 6.55 10.37
C TRP A 499 2.04 6.07 8.96
N SER A 500 2.82 6.39 7.93
CA SER A 500 2.47 6.04 6.54
C SER A 500 2.95 4.64 6.16
N THR A 501 2.04 3.67 6.18
CA THR A 501 2.31 2.30 5.69
C THR A 501 2.68 2.25 4.21
N PHE A 502 2.31 3.27 3.42
CA PHE A 502 2.79 3.49 2.06
C PHE A 502 4.31 3.71 2.02
N GLY A 503 4.84 4.53 2.93
CA GLY A 503 6.27 4.75 3.11
C GLY A 503 6.99 3.49 3.60
N TYR A 504 6.41 2.76 4.55
CA TYR A 504 7.00 1.49 5.03
C TYR A 504 7.15 0.45 3.91
N VAL A 505 6.16 0.32 3.02
CA VAL A 505 6.27 -0.60 1.88
C VAL A 505 7.41 -0.19 0.95
N ALA A 506 7.49 1.09 0.58
CA ALA A 506 8.56 1.61 -0.28
C ALA A 506 9.97 1.42 0.33
N GLN A 507 10.14 1.81 1.61
CA GLN A 507 11.43 1.77 2.29
C GLN A 507 11.94 0.31 2.40
N SER A 508 11.07 -0.63 2.77
CA SER A 508 11.46 -2.02 2.98
C SER A 508 11.71 -2.74 1.67
N LEU A 509 10.93 -2.49 0.61
CA LEU A 509 11.20 -3.08 -0.71
C LEU A 509 12.54 -2.60 -1.29
N GLY A 510 12.91 -1.34 -1.04
CA GLY A 510 14.19 -0.77 -1.47
C GLY A 510 15.38 -1.18 -0.60
N GLY A 511 15.14 -1.62 0.64
CA GLY A 511 16.21 -1.76 1.63
C GLY A 511 16.74 -0.40 2.11
N LEU A 512 15.90 0.63 2.05
CA LEU A 512 16.24 2.02 2.33
C LEU A 512 15.91 2.33 3.79
N ASN A 513 16.89 2.81 4.55
CA ASN A 513 16.64 3.39 5.87
C ASN A 513 16.24 4.87 5.68
N PRO A 514 14.97 5.26 5.91
CA PRO A 514 14.48 6.60 5.58
C PRO A 514 14.83 7.65 6.64
N TRP A 515 14.63 8.91 6.28
CA TRP A 515 14.35 9.97 7.26
C TRP A 515 12.83 10.14 7.37
N ILE A 516 12.30 10.05 8.58
CA ILE A 516 10.85 10.12 8.82
C ILE A 516 10.48 11.54 9.22
N LEU A 517 9.65 12.21 8.42
CA LEU A 517 9.00 13.48 8.77
C LEU A 517 8.11 13.23 9.99
N SER A 518 8.52 13.77 11.15
CA SER A 518 7.81 13.69 12.42
C SER A 518 6.35 14.11 12.27
N LYS A 519 5.39 13.46 12.91
CA LYS A 519 3.98 13.86 12.82
C LYS A 519 3.81 15.30 13.36
N PRO A 520 3.26 16.26 12.57
CA PRO A 520 2.99 17.60 13.07
C PRO A 520 1.88 17.62 14.12
N GLU A 521 2.04 18.48 15.12
CA GLU A 521 1.03 18.80 16.12
C GLU A 521 0.66 20.30 16.03
N ASN A 522 -0.60 20.64 16.28
CA ASN A 522 -1.10 22.02 16.30
C ASN A 522 -0.70 22.86 15.07
N GLU A 523 -0.72 22.26 13.87
CA GLU A 523 -0.35 22.91 12.59
C GLU A 523 1.05 23.57 12.60
N THR A 524 1.96 23.07 13.44
CA THR A 524 3.30 23.62 13.64
C THR A 524 4.36 22.67 13.09
N THR A 525 5.36 23.22 12.41
CA THR A 525 6.52 22.49 11.89
C THR A 525 7.31 21.85 13.05
N PRO A 526 7.46 20.52 13.12
CA PRO A 526 8.23 19.87 14.17
C PRO A 526 9.70 20.31 14.19
N ASN A 527 10.30 20.30 15.38
CA ASN A 527 11.73 20.49 15.57
C ASN A 527 12.27 19.39 16.52
N PRO A 528 13.06 18.41 16.05
CA PRO A 528 13.57 18.28 14.67
C PRO A 528 12.47 17.96 13.65
N ALA A 529 12.62 18.47 12.43
CA ALA A 529 11.67 18.29 11.33
C ALA A 529 11.53 16.83 10.89
N CYS A 530 12.60 16.05 11.01
CA CYS A 530 12.59 14.62 10.76
C CYS A 530 13.66 13.89 11.57
N THR A 531 13.45 12.58 11.75
CA THR A 531 14.36 11.70 12.49
C THR A 531 14.78 10.52 11.61
N LYS A 532 16.04 10.11 11.67
CA LYS A 532 16.53 8.92 10.97
C LYS A 532 15.88 7.68 11.57
N ALA A 533 15.39 6.76 10.75
CA ALA A 533 14.88 5.49 11.27
C ALA A 533 16.01 4.63 11.85
N MET A 534 15.72 3.91 12.92
CA MET A 534 16.58 2.88 13.50
C MET A 534 16.80 1.72 12.54
N SER A 535 15.82 1.45 11.67
CA SER A 535 15.84 0.31 10.76
C SER A 535 14.88 0.49 9.57
N ILE A 536 15.06 -0.36 8.54
CA ILE A 536 14.23 -0.40 7.33
C ILE A 536 12.84 -1.03 7.56
N GLU A 537 12.57 -1.58 8.74
CA GLU A 537 11.35 -2.33 9.02
C GLU A 537 10.10 -1.44 9.19
N PRO A 538 8.91 -1.94 8.81
CA PRO A 538 7.63 -1.30 9.10
C PRO A 538 7.32 -1.25 10.60
N CYS A 539 6.43 -0.34 10.99
CA CYS A 539 5.90 -0.27 12.35
C CYS A 539 4.60 -1.09 12.50
N PHE A 540 4.51 -1.90 13.56
CA PHE A 540 3.27 -2.46 14.10
C PHE A 540 2.55 -1.37 14.90
N HIS A 541 1.44 -0.84 14.38
CA HIS A 541 0.73 0.30 14.99
C HIS A 541 -0.14 -0.05 16.21
N ALA A 542 -0.61 -1.29 16.33
CA ALA A 542 -1.48 -1.71 17.43
C ALA A 542 -0.98 -3.01 18.12
N PRO A 543 0.22 -3.02 18.74
CA PRO A 543 0.78 -4.22 19.38
C PRO A 543 0.05 -4.61 20.69
N PRO A 544 0.16 -5.87 21.13
CA PRO A 544 -0.21 -6.27 22.48
C PRO A 544 0.81 -5.77 23.51
N PHE A 545 0.32 -5.37 24.69
CA PHE A 545 1.11 -4.95 25.85
C PHE A 545 0.85 -5.90 27.03
N PHE A 546 1.19 -7.18 26.87
CA PHE A 546 0.75 -8.26 27.77
C PHE A 546 1.80 -9.37 27.94
N ASP A 547 2.13 -9.69 29.19
CA ASP A 547 2.97 -10.84 29.57
C ASP A 547 2.07 -12.08 29.67
N CYS A 548 2.14 -12.95 28.68
CA CYS A 548 1.35 -14.19 28.62
C CYS A 548 1.59 -15.15 29.81
N LYS A 549 2.75 -15.09 30.46
CA LYS A 549 3.11 -15.97 31.60
C LYS A 549 2.60 -15.40 32.93
N LYS A 550 2.74 -14.09 33.13
CA LYS A 550 2.26 -13.39 34.34
C LYS A 550 0.78 -12.98 34.27
N ARG A 551 0.18 -13.03 33.07
CA ARG A 551 -1.18 -12.56 32.77
C ARG A 551 -1.42 -11.11 33.20
N SER A 552 -0.42 -10.26 32.98
CA SER A 552 -0.39 -8.84 33.37
C SER A 552 0.09 -7.96 32.23
N GLY A 553 -0.13 -6.63 32.33
CA GLY A 553 0.49 -5.69 31.42
C GLY A 553 2.03 -5.74 31.48
N ILE A 554 2.69 -5.53 30.35
CA ILE A 554 4.14 -5.34 30.24
C ILE A 554 4.42 -4.43 29.05
N ASP A 555 5.51 -3.67 29.12
CA ASP A 555 6.05 -3.00 27.95
C ASP A 555 6.75 -4.03 27.04
N THR A 556 6.15 -4.28 25.87
CA THR A 556 6.66 -5.23 24.88
C THR A 556 7.81 -4.67 24.03
N GLY A 557 8.09 -3.36 24.10
CA GLY A 557 9.24 -2.70 23.46
C GLY A 557 10.55 -2.76 24.25
N GLU A 558 10.50 -3.30 25.48
CA GLU A 558 11.66 -3.43 26.37
C GLU A 558 12.05 -4.89 26.69
N VAL A 559 11.36 -5.88 26.12
CA VAL A 559 11.57 -7.31 26.45
C VAL A 559 12.83 -7.89 25.80
N VAL A 560 13.11 -7.54 24.54
CA VAL A 560 14.28 -8.03 23.77
C VAL A 560 14.89 -6.88 22.97
N PRO A 561 16.23 -6.86 22.74
CA PRO A 561 16.89 -5.70 22.14
C PRO A 561 16.55 -5.49 20.65
N HIS A 562 16.06 -6.53 19.96
CA HIS A 562 15.71 -6.49 18.53
C HIS A 562 14.24 -6.10 18.25
N VAL A 563 13.42 -5.89 19.29
CA VAL A 563 12.05 -5.35 19.19
C VAL A 563 12.02 -4.04 19.98
N ARG A 564 11.71 -2.91 19.32
CA ARG A 564 11.75 -1.57 19.94
C ARG A 564 10.52 -0.76 19.54
N HIS A 565 10.22 0.30 20.29
CA HIS A 565 9.20 1.26 19.89
C HIS A 565 9.54 1.99 18.60
N CYS A 566 8.53 2.29 17.79
CA CYS A 566 8.73 3.01 16.54
C CYS A 566 9.09 4.48 16.77
N GLU A 567 9.87 5.03 15.85
CA GLU A 567 10.34 6.41 15.88
C GLU A 567 9.21 7.42 15.65
N ASP A 568 8.18 7.00 14.92
CA ASP A 568 7.04 7.81 14.51
C ASP A 568 5.75 7.51 15.29
N MET A 569 5.62 6.31 15.84
CA MET A 569 4.49 5.89 16.68
C MET A 569 5.01 5.29 17.97
N SER A 570 5.03 6.08 19.04
CA SER A 570 5.71 5.74 20.31
C SER A 570 5.17 4.50 21.02
N TRP A 571 3.91 4.11 20.80
CA TRP A 571 3.32 2.87 21.30
C TRP A 571 3.37 1.71 20.30
N GLY A 572 3.83 1.95 19.07
CA GLY A 572 4.03 0.91 18.08
C GLY A 572 5.28 0.09 18.36
N LEU A 573 5.46 -1.04 17.68
CA LEU A 573 6.68 -1.85 17.73
C LEU A 573 7.27 -2.06 16.33
N LYS A 574 8.59 -2.10 16.21
CA LYS A 574 9.30 -2.53 15.00
C LYS A 574 10.52 -3.37 15.33
N LEU A 575 10.97 -4.14 14.34
CA LEU A 575 12.22 -4.87 14.44
C LEU A 575 13.41 -3.96 14.13
N VAL A 576 14.49 -4.12 14.87
CA VAL A 576 15.76 -3.42 14.67
C VAL A 576 16.90 -4.42 14.75
N ASN A 577 18.03 -4.11 14.12
CA ASN A 577 19.25 -4.86 14.38
C ASN A 577 19.81 -4.40 15.75
N PRO A 578 19.99 -5.31 16.73
CA PRO A 578 20.47 -4.95 18.07
C PRO A 578 21.96 -4.56 18.11
N ILE A 579 22.70 -4.69 16.99
CA ILE A 579 24.13 -4.45 16.92
C ILE A 579 24.43 -2.96 16.70
N GLY A 580 24.53 -2.24 17.82
CA GLY A 580 25.21 -0.94 17.92
C GLY A 580 26.75 -1.08 17.97
N VAL A 581 27.35 -1.89 17.09
CA VAL A 581 28.81 -1.99 16.90
C VAL A 581 29.10 -2.03 15.41
N ASN A 582 29.93 -1.10 14.95
CA ASN A 582 30.31 -0.97 13.54
C ASN A 582 30.79 -2.31 12.95
N VAL A 583 30.19 -2.74 11.84
CA VAL A 583 30.93 -3.50 10.83
C VAL A 583 31.72 -2.47 10.05
N ALA A 584 33.03 -2.44 10.30
CA ALA A 584 34.00 -1.53 9.67
C ALA A 584 34.38 -1.99 8.26
#